data_AF-A0A7S1ACT0-F1
#
_entry.id   AF-A0A7S1ACT0-F1
#
_cell.length_a   1.000
_cell.length_b   1.000
_cell.length_c   1.000
_cell.angle_alpha   90.00
_cell.angle_beta   90.00
_cell.angle_gamma   90.00
#
_symmetry.space_group_name_H-M   'P 1'
#
loop_
_entity.id
_entity.type
_entity.pdbx_description
1 polymer ?
#
loop_
_entity_poly.entity_id
_entity_poly.type
_entity_poly.pdbx_seq_one_letter_code
_entity_poly.pdbx_strand_id
1 'polypeptide(L)'
;EELQTLVAEEEYLDERAVLLSNVEARIGEVAHRCVQDVHARHAELDLLELQIDHCNKAGQESILACTEQQDALMEAQKVLSEIDRKAAEVSTEKVALHERRQLVELRELALNRLESGWSTAMAKCRQSGSRPEANVVCGEAVEKVTLELLRSEPYMRCLKHLVGSVLGRNATELAALVERAGLRHHGTSSFPELPRTRSNSSWGEGGAEVEHIE
;
A
#
# COMPACT_ATOMS: atom_id res chain seq x y z
N GLU A 1 -55.07 96.82 -0.29
CA GLU A 1 -53.77 96.21 -0.58
C GLU A 1 -53.27 95.39 0.59
N GLU A 2 -53.09 95.95 1.80
CA GLU A 2 -52.62 95.20 2.99
C GLU A 2 -53.43 93.93 3.35
N LEU A 3 -54.76 93.97 3.23
CA LEU A 3 -55.61 92.80 3.48
C LEU A 3 -55.47 91.70 2.42
N GLN A 4 -55.14 92.05 1.17
CA GLN A 4 -54.93 91.06 0.10
C GLN A 4 -53.56 90.39 0.21
N THR A 5 -52.55 91.12 0.70
CA THR A 5 -51.23 90.55 1.00
C THR A 5 -51.25 89.60 2.20
N LEU A 6 -52.04 89.91 3.23
CA LEU A 6 -52.20 89.04 4.41
C LEU A 6 -52.89 87.71 4.08
N VAL A 7 -53.94 87.74 3.25
CA VAL A 7 -54.65 86.52 2.80
C VAL A 7 -53.74 85.66 1.92
N ALA A 8 -52.94 86.26 1.04
CA ALA A 8 -51.97 85.54 0.21
C ALA A 8 -50.80 84.94 1.03
N GLU A 9 -50.37 85.61 2.11
CA GLU A 9 -49.39 85.05 3.05
C GLU A 9 -49.97 83.87 3.85
N GLU A 10 -51.24 83.95 4.27
CA GLU A 10 -51.91 82.88 5.02
C GLU A 10 -52.10 81.62 4.15
N GLU A 11 -52.56 81.78 2.90
CA GLU A 11 -52.65 80.68 1.92
C GLU A 11 -51.27 80.05 1.62
N TYR A 12 -50.22 80.86 1.49
CA TYR A 12 -48.85 80.38 1.29
C TYR A 12 -48.33 79.58 2.50
N LEU A 13 -48.64 80.01 3.72
CA LEU A 13 -48.24 79.33 4.95
C LEU A 13 -48.98 78.00 5.11
N ASP A 14 -50.26 77.94 4.75
CA ASP A 14 -51.06 76.71 4.76
C ASP A 14 -50.54 75.68 3.75
N GLU A 15 -50.24 76.08 2.51
CA GLU A 15 -49.63 75.20 1.52
C GLU A 15 -48.27 74.66 1.99
N ARG A 16 -47.48 75.51 2.65
CA ARG A 16 -46.17 75.13 3.19
C ARG A 16 -46.30 74.20 4.39
N ALA A 17 -47.30 74.38 5.25
CA ALA A 17 -47.58 73.48 6.36
C ALA A 17 -48.01 72.09 5.87
N VAL A 18 -48.86 72.02 4.83
CA VAL A 18 -49.23 70.75 4.18
C VAL A 18 -48.00 70.07 3.55
N LEU A 19 -47.12 70.84 2.90
CA LEU A 19 -45.89 70.29 2.32
C LEU A 19 -44.96 69.72 3.39
N LEU A 20 -44.77 70.43 4.51
CA LEU A 20 -43.97 69.96 5.64
C LEU A 20 -44.56 68.69 6.25
N SER A 21 -45.87 68.65 6.48
CA SER A 21 -46.55 67.45 6.99
C SER A 21 -46.36 66.23 6.07
N ASN A 22 -46.44 66.42 4.75
CA ASN A 22 -46.18 65.36 3.78
C ASN A 22 -44.72 64.89 3.78
N VAL A 23 -43.76 65.81 3.95
CA VAL A 23 -42.34 65.48 4.07
C VAL A 23 -42.08 64.70 5.36
N GLU A 24 -42.65 65.12 6.48
CA GLU A 24 -42.55 64.43 7.78
C GLU A 24 -43.14 63.02 7.72
N ALA A 25 -44.32 62.85 7.13
CA ALA A 25 -44.92 61.54 6.91
C ALA A 25 -44.01 60.63 6.07
N ARG A 26 -43.41 61.17 5.00
CA ARG A 26 -42.51 60.41 4.13
C ARG A 26 -41.19 60.05 4.81
N ILE A 27 -40.66 60.93 5.67
CA ILE A 27 -39.51 60.62 6.53
C ILE A 27 -39.86 59.46 7.47
N GLY A 28 -41.04 59.49 8.09
CA GLY A 28 -41.53 58.42 8.96
C GLY A 28 -41.64 57.08 8.25
N GLU A 29 -42.20 57.04 7.04
CA GLU A 29 -42.30 55.83 6.22
C GLU A 29 -40.93 55.28 5.81
N VAL A 30 -40.00 56.14 5.40
CA VAL A 30 -38.64 55.74 5.04
C VAL A 30 -37.89 55.20 6.25
N ALA A 31 -38.00 55.85 7.41
CA ALA A 31 -37.40 55.38 8.65
C ALA A 31 -37.96 54.01 9.06
N HIS A 32 -39.29 53.82 8.95
CA HIS A 32 -39.93 52.55 9.27
C HIS A 32 -39.46 51.42 8.34
N ARG A 33 -39.41 51.65 7.02
CA ARG A 33 -38.87 50.67 6.06
C ARG A 33 -37.41 50.33 6.36
N CYS A 34 -36.58 51.33 6.66
CA CYS A 34 -35.18 51.11 7.02
C CYS A 34 -35.06 50.19 8.24
N VAL A 35 -35.87 50.40 9.28
CA VAL A 35 -35.90 49.54 10.47
C VAL A 35 -36.32 48.11 10.11
N GLN A 36 -37.34 47.94 9.27
CA GLN A 36 -37.76 46.62 8.81
C GLN A 36 -36.67 45.90 8.01
N ASP A 37 -36.00 46.59 7.08
CA ASP A 37 -34.92 46.03 6.28
C ASP A 37 -33.73 45.62 7.15
N VAL A 38 -33.38 46.45 8.16
CA VAL A 38 -32.35 46.12 9.14
C VAL A 38 -32.72 44.86 9.92
N HIS A 39 -33.95 44.74 10.41
CA HIS A 39 -34.41 43.54 11.10
C HIS A 39 -34.39 42.29 10.21
N ALA A 40 -34.81 42.42 8.95
CA ALA A 40 -34.78 41.31 7.99
C ALA A 40 -33.34 40.83 7.73
N ARG A 41 -32.40 41.76 7.54
CA ARG A 41 -30.98 41.41 7.36
C ARG A 41 -30.36 40.79 8.61
N HIS A 42 -30.72 41.24 9.81
CA HIS A 42 -30.24 40.60 11.04
C HIS A 42 -30.73 39.15 11.14
N ALA A 43 -32.02 38.90 10.85
CA ALA A 43 -32.55 37.54 10.85
C ALA A 43 -31.87 36.63 9.80
N GLU A 44 -31.50 37.19 8.64
CA GLU A 44 -30.73 36.47 7.62
C GLU A 44 -29.30 36.15 8.10
N LEU A 45 -28.62 37.10 8.75
CA LEU A 45 -27.30 36.87 9.34
C LEU A 45 -27.32 35.80 10.43
N ASP A 46 -28.31 35.84 11.34
CA ASP A 46 -28.47 34.83 12.39
C ASP A 46 -28.68 33.43 11.79
N LEU A 47 -29.45 33.33 10.70
CA LEU A 47 -29.66 32.07 9.98
C LEU A 47 -28.36 31.56 9.33
N LEU A 48 -27.60 32.45 8.69
CA LEU A 48 -26.32 32.11 8.07
C LEU A 48 -25.29 31.67 9.11
N GLU A 49 -25.23 32.33 10.27
CA GLU A 49 -24.36 31.94 11.38
C GLU A 49 -24.69 30.53 11.88
N LEU A 50 -25.98 30.22 12.05
CA LEU A 50 -26.43 28.88 12.42
C LEU A 50 -26.02 27.82 11.37
N GLN A 51 -26.12 28.15 10.08
CA GLN A 51 -25.71 27.25 9.00
C GLN A 51 -24.20 27.02 9.00
N ILE A 52 -23.40 28.07 9.21
CA ILE A 52 -21.94 27.98 9.33
C ILE A 52 -21.58 27.07 10.52
N ASP A 53 -22.20 27.26 11.67
CA ASP A 53 -21.98 26.42 12.85
C ASP A 53 -22.34 24.95 12.61
N HIS A 54 -23.43 24.69 11.91
CA HIS A 54 -23.82 23.34 11.54
C HIS A 54 -22.80 22.69 10.60
N CYS A 55 -22.37 23.41 9.56
CA CYS A 55 -21.34 22.94 8.63
C CYS A 55 -20.01 22.70 9.34
N ASN A 56 -19.62 23.58 10.27
CA ASN A 56 -18.41 23.42 11.06
C ASN A 56 -18.44 22.16 11.92
N LYS A 57 -19.56 21.89 12.61
CA LYS A 57 -19.75 20.67 13.40
C LYS A 57 -19.68 19.42 12.53
N ALA A 58 -20.41 19.39 11.42
CA ALA A 58 -20.36 18.27 10.47
C ALA A 58 -18.95 18.06 9.89
N GLY A 59 -18.22 19.15 9.61
CA GLY A 59 -16.83 19.10 9.15
C GLY A 59 -15.90 18.50 10.21
N GLN A 60 -16.04 18.91 11.48
CA GLN A 60 -15.26 18.35 12.58
C GLN A 60 -15.53 16.86 12.80
N GLU A 61 -16.79 16.45 12.77
CA GLU A 61 -17.17 15.02 12.87
C GLU A 61 -16.57 14.20 11.73
N SER A 62 -16.60 14.73 10.50
CA SER A 62 -15.99 14.09 9.33
C SER A 62 -14.47 13.95 9.46
N ILE A 63 -13.78 14.99 9.97
CA ILE A 63 -12.34 14.94 10.22
C ILE A 63 -12.02 13.86 11.26
N LEU A 64 -12.76 13.80 12.36
CA LEU A 64 -12.56 12.79 13.40
C LEU A 64 -12.75 11.37 12.83
N ALA A 65 -13.84 11.14 12.08
CA ALA A 65 -14.09 9.86 11.44
C ALA A 65 -12.97 9.48 10.44
N CYS A 66 -12.45 10.44 9.68
CA CYS A 66 -11.33 10.23 8.77
C CYS A 66 -10.06 9.83 9.53
N THR A 67 -9.76 10.49 10.66
CA THR A 67 -8.60 10.14 11.48
C THR A 67 -8.71 8.75 12.08
N GLU A 68 -9.89 8.37 12.57
CA GLU A 68 -10.14 7.01 13.09
C GLU A 68 -9.96 5.95 12.00
N GLN A 69 -10.45 6.22 10.79
CA GLN A 69 -10.26 5.33 9.64
C GLN A 69 -8.78 5.23 9.24
N GLN A 70 -8.03 6.32 9.29
CA GLN A 70 -6.61 6.33 8.99
C GLN A 70 -5.81 5.52 10.02
N ASP A 71 -6.13 5.64 11.31
CA ASP A 71 -5.51 4.84 12.37
C ASP A 71 -5.82 3.35 12.20
N ALA A 72 -7.07 3.00 11.89
CA ALA A 72 -7.47 1.63 11.58
C ALA A 72 -6.73 1.06 10.35
N LEU A 73 -6.54 1.88 9.32
CA LEU A 73 -5.78 1.50 8.13
C LEU A 73 -4.31 1.25 8.45
N MET A 74 -3.68 2.09 9.28
CA MET A 74 -2.29 1.90 9.70
C MET A 74 -2.10 0.60 10.49
N GLU A 75 -3.02 0.27 11.42
CA GLU A 75 -2.94 -0.99 12.16
C GLU A 75 -3.17 -2.19 11.23
N ALA A 76 -4.10 -2.10 10.28
CA ALA A 76 -4.31 -3.14 9.29
C ALA A 76 -3.07 -3.37 8.40
N GLN A 77 -2.39 -2.31 7.97
CA GLN A 77 -1.14 -2.40 7.20
C GLN A 77 -0.02 -3.08 8.00
N LYS A 78 0.08 -2.76 9.29
CA LYS A 78 1.04 -3.40 10.20
C LYS A 78 0.77 -4.89 10.34
N VAL A 79 -0.49 -5.28 10.54
CA VAL A 79 -0.89 -6.70 10.61
C VAL A 79 -0.56 -7.43 9.32
N LEU A 80 -0.86 -6.83 8.16
CA LEU A 80 -0.51 -7.41 6.85
C LEU A 80 1.00 -7.62 6.71
N SER A 81 1.83 -6.64 7.09
CA SER A 81 3.28 -6.77 7.04
C SER A 81 3.82 -7.90 7.93
N GLU A 82 3.18 -8.14 9.09
CA GLU A 82 3.54 -9.24 9.97
C GLU A 82 3.14 -10.60 9.37
N ILE A 83 1.97 -10.67 8.75
CA ILE A 83 1.50 -11.87 8.05
C ILE A 83 2.42 -12.21 6.88
N ASP A 84 2.82 -11.23 6.07
CA ASP A 84 3.72 -11.44 4.95
C ASP A 84 5.08 -11.95 5.42
N ARG A 85 5.62 -11.39 6.51
CA ARG A 85 6.85 -11.90 7.15
C ARG A 85 6.69 -13.36 7.60
N LYS A 86 5.61 -13.68 8.30
CA LYS A 86 5.31 -15.05 8.76
C LYS A 86 5.14 -16.01 7.59
N ALA A 87 4.49 -15.58 6.51
CA ALA A 87 4.32 -16.38 5.29
C ALA A 87 5.67 -16.68 4.62
N ALA A 88 6.58 -15.69 4.58
CA ALA A 88 7.94 -15.89 4.10
C ALA A 88 8.70 -16.91 4.97
N GLU A 89 8.61 -16.84 6.30
CA GLU A 89 9.21 -17.80 7.24
C GLU A 89 8.67 -19.22 7.05
N VAL A 90 7.35 -19.38 6.91
CA VAL A 90 6.74 -20.69 6.64
C VAL A 90 7.18 -21.23 5.28
N SER A 91 7.34 -20.36 4.28
CA SER A 91 7.80 -20.78 2.96
C SER A 91 9.22 -21.34 2.96
N THR A 92 10.13 -20.75 3.76
CA THR A 92 11.51 -21.25 3.90
C THR A 92 11.55 -22.54 4.72
N GLU A 93 10.76 -22.63 5.80
CA GLU A 93 10.62 -23.86 6.59
C GLU A 93 10.07 -25.02 5.75
N LYS A 94 9.08 -24.77 4.90
CA LYS A 94 8.52 -25.77 3.97
C LYS A 94 9.58 -26.36 3.06
N VAL A 95 10.48 -25.53 2.52
CA VAL A 95 11.60 -26.00 1.68
C VAL A 95 12.56 -26.87 2.50
N ALA A 96 12.96 -26.42 3.69
CA ALA A 96 13.86 -27.17 4.56
C ALA A 96 13.27 -28.54 4.97
N LEU A 97 11.97 -28.59 5.27
CA LEU A 97 11.25 -29.84 5.58
C LEU A 97 11.19 -30.77 4.36
N HIS A 98 10.97 -30.23 3.16
CA HIS A 98 10.96 -31.02 1.93
C HIS A 98 12.32 -31.70 1.69
N GLU A 99 13.42 -30.99 1.88
CA GLU A 99 14.77 -31.55 1.74
C GLU A 99 15.09 -32.57 2.83
N ARG A 100 14.65 -32.32 4.07
CA ARG A 100 14.80 -33.30 5.16
C ARG A 100 14.02 -34.58 4.85
N ARG A 101 12.84 -34.48 4.24
CA ARG A 101 12.05 -35.63 3.79
C ARG A 101 12.79 -36.43 2.71
N GLN A 102 13.35 -35.76 1.71
CA GLN A 102 14.16 -36.41 0.66
C GLN A 102 15.38 -37.12 1.24
N LEU A 103 16.06 -36.52 2.22
CA LEU A 103 17.19 -37.14 2.89
C LEU A 103 16.81 -38.41 3.66
N VAL A 104 15.64 -38.41 4.32
CA VAL A 104 15.11 -39.61 5.00
C VAL A 104 14.79 -40.69 3.98
N GLU A 105 14.10 -40.36 2.90
CA GLU A 105 13.78 -41.30 1.81
C GLU A 105 15.04 -41.93 1.21
N LEU A 106 16.10 -41.14 0.98
CA LEU A 106 17.40 -41.65 0.52
C LEU A 106 18.03 -42.64 1.51
N ARG A 107 17.97 -42.34 2.80
CA ARG A 107 18.51 -43.21 3.86
C ARG A 107 17.72 -44.51 3.95
N GLU A 108 16.40 -44.47 3.82
CA GLU A 108 15.55 -45.67 3.80
C GLU A 108 15.87 -46.55 2.59
N LEU A 109 16.00 -45.96 1.40
CA LEU A 109 16.42 -46.68 0.20
C LEU A 109 17.81 -47.30 0.37
N ALA A 110 18.76 -46.57 0.95
CA ALA A 110 20.10 -47.06 1.23
C ALA A 110 20.11 -48.22 2.24
N LEU A 111 19.34 -48.10 3.32
CA LEU A 111 19.22 -49.12 4.36
C LEU A 111 18.66 -50.42 3.80
N ASN A 112 17.60 -50.36 3.00
CA ASN A 112 17.02 -51.54 2.33
C ASN A 112 18.06 -52.28 1.46
N ARG A 113 18.96 -51.54 0.79
CA ARG A 113 20.05 -52.13 0.01
C ARG A 113 21.15 -52.70 0.88
N LEU A 114 21.53 -52.02 1.96
CA LEU A 114 22.48 -52.52 2.94
C LEU A 114 22.01 -53.84 3.55
N GLU A 115 20.75 -53.94 3.95
CA GLU A 115 20.16 -55.16 4.52
C GLU A 115 20.17 -56.34 3.52
N SER A 116 19.78 -56.08 2.26
CA SER A 116 19.81 -57.07 1.17
C SER A 116 21.24 -57.51 0.83
N GLY A 117 22.16 -56.55 0.71
CA GLY A 117 23.57 -56.78 0.40
C GLY A 117 24.27 -57.59 1.48
N TRP A 118 24.06 -57.20 2.75
CA TRP A 118 24.57 -57.92 3.92
C TRP A 118 24.02 -59.35 3.98
N SER A 119 22.72 -59.53 3.82
CA SER A 119 22.07 -60.85 3.81
C SER A 119 22.65 -61.75 2.71
N THR A 120 22.94 -61.18 1.54
CA THR A 120 23.54 -61.93 0.42
C THR A 120 25.00 -62.30 0.70
N ALA A 121 25.82 -61.36 1.16
CA ALA A 121 27.23 -61.61 1.47
C ALA A 121 27.38 -62.68 2.55
N MET A 122 26.55 -62.60 3.60
CA MET A 122 26.47 -63.62 4.64
C MET A 122 26.04 -64.99 4.10
N ALA A 123 25.07 -65.04 3.19
CA ALA A 123 24.63 -66.29 2.57
C ALA A 123 25.74 -66.94 1.72
N LYS A 124 26.46 -66.15 0.91
CA LYS A 124 27.60 -66.63 0.10
C LYS A 124 28.72 -67.19 0.98
N CYS A 125 29.06 -66.49 2.06
CA CYS A 125 30.08 -66.94 3.00
C CYS A 125 29.70 -68.21 3.76
N ARG A 126 28.41 -68.44 4.03
CA ARG A 126 27.94 -69.71 4.60
C ARG A 126 28.07 -70.87 3.62
N GLN A 127 27.90 -70.60 2.32
CA GLN A 127 28.03 -71.62 1.26
C GLN A 127 29.48 -72.02 0.96
N SER A 128 30.45 -71.14 1.22
CA SER A 128 31.88 -71.43 0.99
C SER A 128 32.55 -72.29 2.08
N GLY A 129 31.79 -72.75 3.09
CA GLY A 129 32.22 -73.78 4.05
C GLY A 129 33.31 -73.37 5.06
N SER A 130 33.79 -72.12 5.00
CA SER A 130 34.78 -71.55 5.93
C SER A 130 34.11 -70.51 6.82
N ARG A 131 34.65 -70.28 8.03
CA ARG A 131 34.19 -69.19 8.89
C ARG A 131 34.54 -67.87 8.18
N PRO A 132 33.56 -67.03 7.80
CA PRO A 132 33.87 -65.79 7.11
C PRO A 132 34.76 -64.90 7.96
N GLU A 133 35.85 -64.42 7.37
CA GLU A 133 36.55 -63.26 7.91
C GLU A 133 35.66 -62.03 7.73
N ALA A 134 35.42 -61.29 8.82
CA ALA A 134 34.50 -60.15 8.82
C ALA A 134 34.85 -59.11 7.76
N ASN A 135 36.15 -58.89 7.49
CA ASN A 135 36.61 -57.95 6.48
C ASN A 135 36.22 -58.35 5.05
N VAL A 136 36.20 -59.66 4.75
CA VAL A 136 35.81 -60.19 3.43
C VAL A 136 34.31 -60.03 3.22
N VAL A 137 33.49 -60.39 4.22
CA VAL A 137 32.04 -60.20 4.18
C VAL A 137 31.67 -58.72 4.02
N CYS A 138 32.33 -57.84 4.78
CA CYS A 138 32.11 -56.41 4.70
C CYS A 138 32.49 -55.86 3.32
N GLY A 139 33.62 -56.29 2.74
CA GLY A 139 34.04 -55.88 1.40
C GLY A 139 33.02 -56.27 0.33
N GLU A 140 32.60 -57.54 0.32
CA GLU A 140 31.59 -58.04 -0.64
C GLU A 140 30.23 -57.35 -0.46
N ALA A 141 29.80 -57.13 0.79
CA ALA A 141 28.56 -56.44 1.08
C ALA A 141 28.60 -54.98 0.60
N VAL A 142 29.68 -54.26 0.88
CA VAL A 142 29.85 -52.86 0.45
C VAL A 142 29.85 -52.76 -1.07
N GLU A 143 30.65 -53.57 -1.77
CA GLU A 143 30.72 -53.54 -3.23
C GLU A 143 29.35 -53.81 -3.86
N LYS A 144 28.64 -54.82 -3.36
CA LYS A 144 27.29 -55.14 -3.82
C LYS A 144 26.31 -53.98 -3.56
N VAL A 145 26.32 -53.41 -2.36
CA VAL A 145 25.44 -52.30 -1.98
C VAL A 145 25.70 -51.08 -2.85
N THR A 146 26.96 -50.71 -3.07
CA THR A 146 27.33 -49.57 -3.92
C THR A 146 26.83 -49.77 -5.35
N LEU A 147 27.03 -50.97 -5.94
CA LEU A 147 26.53 -51.27 -7.28
C LEU A 147 25.00 -51.23 -7.37
N GLU A 148 24.30 -51.78 -6.37
CA GLU A 148 22.83 -51.75 -6.34
C GLU A 148 22.28 -50.34 -6.15
N LEU A 149 22.92 -49.50 -5.33
CA LEU A 149 22.52 -48.10 -5.15
C LEU A 149 22.73 -47.28 -6.43
N LEU A 150 23.87 -47.45 -7.10
CA LEU A 150 24.14 -46.77 -8.37
C LEU A 150 23.17 -47.19 -9.49
N ARG A 151 22.70 -48.44 -9.46
CA ARG A 151 21.68 -48.95 -10.39
C ARG A 151 20.25 -48.66 -9.95
N SER A 152 20.05 -48.20 -8.71
CA SER A 152 18.73 -47.93 -8.17
C SER A 152 18.23 -46.60 -8.71
N GLU A 153 17.37 -46.68 -9.72
CA GLU A 153 16.67 -45.54 -10.30
C GLU A 153 15.94 -44.66 -9.25
N PRO A 154 15.17 -45.19 -8.26
CA PRO A 154 14.54 -44.34 -7.26
C PRO A 154 15.56 -43.63 -6.35
N TYR A 155 16.65 -44.29 -5.99
CA TYR A 155 17.73 -43.70 -5.19
C TYR A 155 18.43 -42.58 -5.96
N MET A 156 18.84 -42.84 -7.21
CA MET A 156 19.53 -41.86 -8.04
C MET A 156 18.65 -40.65 -8.38
N ARG A 157 17.35 -40.86 -8.58
CA ARG A 157 16.39 -39.77 -8.78
C ARG A 157 16.27 -38.89 -7.53
N CYS A 158 16.06 -39.49 -6.36
CA CYS A 158 15.95 -38.74 -5.11
C CYS A 158 17.26 -37.99 -4.79
N LEU A 159 18.41 -38.60 -5.06
CA LEU A 159 19.73 -37.99 -4.88
C LEU A 159 19.92 -36.78 -5.79
N LYS A 160 19.56 -36.90 -7.08
CA LYS A 160 19.59 -35.78 -8.03
C LYS A 160 18.69 -34.63 -7.60
N HIS A 161 17.48 -34.91 -7.13
CA HIS A 161 16.57 -33.88 -6.66
C HIS A 161 17.09 -33.17 -5.40
N LEU A 162 17.61 -33.91 -4.43
CA LEU A 162 18.18 -33.32 -3.21
C LEU A 162 19.39 -32.44 -3.54
N VAL A 163 20.32 -32.95 -4.34
CA VAL A 163 21.50 -32.18 -4.77
C VAL A 163 21.08 -30.94 -5.56
N GLY A 164 20.12 -31.07 -6.48
CA GLY A 164 19.58 -29.93 -7.24
C GLY A 164 18.93 -28.87 -6.34
N SER A 165 18.14 -29.28 -5.35
CA SER A 165 17.49 -28.38 -4.39
C SER A 165 18.52 -27.61 -3.55
N VAL A 166 19.50 -28.32 -2.98
CA VAL A 166 20.54 -27.72 -2.15
C VAL A 166 21.42 -26.76 -2.95
N LEU A 167 21.85 -27.15 -4.16
CA LEU A 167 22.66 -26.28 -5.02
C LEU A 167 21.87 -25.06 -5.50
N GLY A 168 20.60 -25.21 -5.86
CA GLY A 168 19.73 -24.11 -6.24
C GLY A 168 19.52 -23.10 -5.10
N ARG A 169 19.38 -23.59 -3.87
CA ARG A 169 19.27 -22.73 -2.68
C ARG A 169 20.56 -21.98 -2.38
N ASN A 170 21.70 -22.66 -2.42
CA ASN A 170 23.00 -22.01 -2.22
C ASN A 170 23.27 -20.94 -3.29
N ALA A 171 22.89 -21.20 -4.55
CA ALA A 171 23.03 -20.22 -5.62
C ALA A 171 22.13 -18.99 -5.43
N THR A 172 20.89 -19.18 -4.98
CA THR A 172 19.93 -18.10 -4.71
C THR A 172 20.31 -17.28 -3.47
N GLU A 173 20.76 -17.94 -2.38
CA GLU A 173 21.28 -17.26 -1.20
C GLU A 173 22.52 -16.42 -1.54
N LEU A 174 23.43 -16.96 -2.36
CA LEU A 174 24.62 -16.25 -2.79
C LEU A 174 24.28 -15.05 -3.70
N ALA A 175 23.31 -15.19 -4.61
CA ALA A 175 22.79 -14.08 -5.40
C ALA A 175 22.17 -12.97 -4.53
N ALA A 176 21.36 -13.34 -3.54
CA ALA A 176 20.75 -12.38 -2.60
C ALA A 176 21.80 -11.66 -1.73
N LEU A 177 22.88 -12.34 -1.34
CA LEU A 177 24.01 -11.73 -0.63
C LEU A 177 24.79 -10.75 -1.53
N VAL A 178 25.00 -11.09 -2.79
CA VAL A 178 25.65 -10.20 -3.79
C VAL A 178 24.82 -8.94 -4.03
N GLU A 179 23.49 -9.07 -4.14
CA GLU A 179 22.58 -7.92 -4.28
C GLU A 179 22.58 -7.02 -3.04
N ARG A 180 22.53 -7.59 -1.83
CA ARG A 180 22.60 -6.83 -0.57
C ARG A 180 23.95 -6.16 -0.34
N ALA A 181 25.04 -6.78 -0.79
CA ALA A 181 26.38 -6.23 -0.70
C ALA A 181 26.61 -5.07 -1.68
N GLY A 182 25.62 -4.73 -2.54
CA GLY A 182 25.77 -3.68 -3.54
C GLY A 182 26.79 -4.03 -4.63
N LEU A 183 27.24 -5.28 -4.68
CA LEU A 183 28.17 -5.80 -5.69
C LEU A 183 27.39 -6.08 -6.99
N ARG A 184 26.75 -5.05 -7.55
CA ARG A 184 26.29 -5.12 -8.92
C ARG A 184 27.54 -5.22 -9.79
N HIS A 185 27.63 -6.26 -10.61
CA HIS A 185 28.65 -6.37 -11.64
C HIS A 185 28.59 -5.13 -12.55
N HIS A 186 29.50 -4.19 -12.33
CA HIS A 186 29.82 -3.16 -13.30
C HIS A 186 30.60 -3.82 -14.44
N GLY A 187 29.88 -4.23 -15.47
CA GLY A 187 30.39 -4.70 -16.75
C GLY A 187 29.20 -5.24 -17.54
N THR A 188 28.63 -4.54 -18.50
CA THR A 188 29.25 -3.73 -19.56
C THR A 188 28.25 -2.71 -20.13
N SER A 189 28.75 -1.52 -20.52
CA SER A 189 28.34 -0.71 -21.69
C SER A 189 26.86 -0.26 -21.81
N SER A 190 26.45 1.00 -21.97
CA SER A 190 27.12 2.27 -22.24
C SER A 190 26.14 3.43 -22.04
N PHE A 191 26.69 4.61 -21.73
CA PHE A 191 26.15 5.99 -21.75
C PHE A 191 25.11 6.44 -20.70
N PRO A 192 25.40 7.52 -19.95
CA PRO A 192 24.39 8.30 -19.26
C PRO A 192 23.67 9.20 -20.29
N GLU A 193 22.35 9.02 -20.45
CA GLU A 193 21.54 10.02 -21.13
C GLU A 193 21.56 11.31 -20.32
N LEU A 194 22.16 12.34 -20.90
CA LEU A 194 22.04 13.73 -20.46
C LEU A 194 20.56 14.15 -20.44
N PRO A 195 20.15 15.03 -19.51
CA PRO A 195 18.78 15.51 -19.43
C PRO A 195 18.44 16.26 -20.73
N ARG A 196 17.46 15.75 -21.47
CA ARG A 196 16.84 16.46 -22.60
C ARG A 196 16.27 17.78 -22.09
N THR A 197 16.92 18.88 -22.49
CA THR A 197 16.34 20.22 -22.40
C THR A 197 15.04 20.23 -23.18
N ARG A 198 13.97 20.58 -22.48
CA ARG A 198 12.63 20.77 -23.04
C ARG A 198 12.69 21.99 -23.97
N SER A 199 12.83 21.71 -25.27
CA SER A 199 12.71 22.69 -26.33
C SER A 199 11.28 23.24 -26.33
N ASN A 200 11.17 24.51 -25.98
CA ASN A 200 10.01 25.37 -26.19
C ASN A 200 9.90 25.67 -27.69
N SER A 201 8.87 25.17 -28.36
CA SER A 201 8.31 25.80 -29.55
C SER A 201 6.92 25.24 -29.84
N SER A 202 5.90 25.96 -29.38
CA SER A 202 4.56 25.93 -29.95
C SER A 202 3.96 27.31 -29.72
N TRP A 203 4.23 28.18 -30.70
CA TRP A 203 3.41 29.35 -30.96
C TRP A 203 2.14 28.86 -31.68
N GLY A 204 0.97 29.33 -31.25
CA GLY A 204 -0.24 29.23 -32.06
C GLY A 204 -1.55 29.08 -31.28
N GLU A 205 -2.16 30.24 -31.00
CA GLU A 205 -3.62 30.50 -31.05
C GLU A 205 -4.52 30.26 -29.82
N GLY A 206 -5.27 31.33 -29.50
CA GLY A 206 -6.45 31.40 -28.63
C GLY A 206 -6.13 31.95 -27.24
N GLY A 207 -6.39 33.20 -26.84
CA GLY A 207 -7.52 34.07 -27.18
C GLY A 207 -8.60 33.97 -26.09
N ALA A 208 -8.48 34.79 -25.03
CA ALA A 208 -9.51 35.27 -24.09
C ALA A 208 -8.77 35.79 -22.83
N GLU A 209 -8.59 37.10 -22.67
CA GLU A 209 -9.52 38.03 -22.01
C GLU A 209 -9.76 37.76 -20.52
N VAL A 210 -9.25 38.71 -19.71
CA VAL A 210 -9.92 39.33 -18.53
C VAL A 210 -9.97 38.43 -17.27
N GLU A 211 -9.51 38.85 -16.09
CA GLU A 211 -9.91 40.04 -15.34
C GLU A 211 -8.91 40.36 -14.22
N HIS A 212 -8.85 41.65 -13.88
CA HIS A 212 -8.10 42.21 -12.76
C HIS A 212 -8.60 41.64 -11.42
N ILE A 213 -7.66 41.28 -10.54
CA ILE A 213 -7.93 41.08 -9.11
C ILE A 213 -7.53 42.37 -8.40
N GLU A 214 -8.50 42.94 -7.67
CA GLU A 214 -8.32 44.01 -6.68
C GLU A 214 -7.46 43.56 -5.49
#